data_AF-K0N427-F1
#
_entry.id   AF-K0N427-F1
#
_cell.length_a   1.000
_cell.length_b   1.000
_cell.length_c   1.000
_cell.angle_alpha   90.00
_cell.angle_beta   90.00
_cell.angle_gamma   90.00
#
_symmetry.space_group_name_H-M   'P 1'
#
loop_
_entity.id
_entity.type
_entity.pdbx_description
1 polymer ?
#
loop_
_entity_poly.entity_id
_entity_poly.type
_entity_poly.pdbx_seq_one_letter_code
_entity_poly.pdbx_strand_id
1 'polypeptide(L)'
;MTKTKQPIVTGYMSAGSQRYYQIKVGSQYYIIGGGSRVIITGDAYRDNGTTTDVLSTDLISQLFPNAPKLLTRDFSSKVIEITGNENVYQVGVGYVGTTDSLNLIGTKQQVLTTITNAGGGHAYQIHVGDRYFIIWSDFTKVAS
;
A
#
# COMPACT_ATOMS: atom_id res chain seq x y z
N MET A 1 27.41 -25.74 -2.02
CA MET A 1 26.53 -24.54 -2.10
C MET A 1 27.07 -23.60 -3.17
N THR A 2 26.34 -23.42 -4.27
CA THR A 2 26.73 -22.50 -5.34
C THR A 2 26.39 -21.07 -4.89
N LYS A 3 27.39 -20.21 -4.75
CA LYS A 3 27.17 -18.80 -4.41
C LYS A 3 26.66 -18.07 -5.65
N THR A 4 25.35 -17.92 -5.78
CA THR A 4 24.74 -17.14 -6.86
C THR A 4 24.60 -15.68 -6.46
N LYS A 5 25.03 -14.75 -7.31
CA LYS A 5 24.79 -13.31 -7.14
C LYS A 5 23.41 -12.98 -7.72
N GLN A 6 22.59 -12.24 -6.97
CA GLN A 6 21.30 -11.76 -7.45
C GLN A 6 21.32 -10.24 -7.58
N PRO A 7 20.77 -9.68 -8.67
CA PRO A 7 20.73 -8.24 -8.86
C PRO A 7 19.78 -7.60 -7.86
N ILE A 8 20.19 -6.46 -7.31
CA ILE A 8 19.32 -5.59 -6.53
C ILE A 8 18.45 -4.83 -7.53
N VAL A 9 17.14 -4.95 -7.37
CA VAL A 9 16.13 -4.27 -8.18
C VAL A 9 15.89 -2.86 -7.64
N THR A 10 15.80 -2.73 -6.31
CA THR A 10 15.51 -1.46 -5.63
C THR A 10 16.06 -1.48 -4.21
N GLY A 11 16.58 -0.35 -3.72
CA GLY A 11 17.00 -0.19 -2.33
C GLY A 11 16.01 0.66 -1.55
N TYR A 12 15.75 0.30 -0.30
CA TYR A 12 14.91 1.06 0.62
C TYR A 12 15.70 1.44 1.87
N MET A 13 15.29 2.54 2.50
CA MET A 13 15.79 2.97 3.80
C MET A 13 14.61 3.14 4.74
N SER A 14 14.62 2.46 5.89
CA SER A 14 13.62 2.72 6.92
C SER A 14 13.88 4.07 7.60
N ALA A 15 12.87 4.58 8.29
CA ALA A 15 12.99 5.77 9.13
C ALA A 15 14.09 5.63 10.21
N GLY A 16 14.44 4.40 10.60
CA GLY A 16 15.56 4.08 11.49
C GLY A 16 16.91 3.91 10.79
N SER A 17 17.07 4.43 9.56
CA SER A 17 18.29 4.32 8.73
C SER A 17 18.71 2.89 8.37
N GLN A 18 17.81 1.91 8.47
CA GLN A 18 18.13 0.53 8.09
C GLN A 18 17.92 0.33 6.59
N ARG A 19 18.91 -0.26 5.92
CA ARG A 19 18.85 -0.55 4.49
C ARG A 19 18.21 -1.90 4.21
N TYR A 20 17.33 -1.90 3.22
CA TYR A 20 16.71 -3.09 2.67
C TYR A 20 16.91 -3.12 1.16
N TYR A 21 16.99 -4.32 0.59
CA TYR A 21 17.19 -4.51 -0.84
C TYR A 21 16.13 -5.43 -1.40
N GLN A 22 15.45 -4.99 -2.46
CA GLN A 22 14.64 -5.87 -3.27
C GLN A 22 15.54 -6.66 -4.21
N ILE A 23 15.43 -7.97 -4.20
CA ILE A 23 16.04 -8.86 -5.18
C ILE A 23 14.94 -9.64 -5.91
N LYS A 24 15.23 -10.08 -7.12
CA LYS A 24 14.36 -10.98 -7.89
C LYS A 24 15.02 -12.35 -8.00
N VAL A 25 14.30 -13.40 -7.60
CA VAL A 25 14.74 -14.79 -7.77
C VAL A 25 13.64 -15.54 -8.51
N GLY A 26 13.93 -15.95 -9.75
CA GLY A 26 12.91 -16.47 -10.65
C GLY A 26 11.82 -15.44 -10.92
N SER A 27 10.56 -15.83 -10.71
CA SER A 27 9.39 -14.96 -10.82
C SER A 27 9.07 -14.17 -9.55
N GLN A 28 9.78 -14.41 -8.45
CA GLN A 28 9.46 -13.85 -7.14
C GLN A 28 10.40 -12.70 -6.75
N TYR A 29 9.87 -11.75 -5.96
CA TYR A 29 10.63 -10.66 -5.37
C TYR A 29 10.78 -10.86 -3.86
N TYR A 30 11.94 -10.51 -3.33
CA TYR A 30 12.27 -10.63 -1.91
C TYR A 30 12.85 -9.31 -1.42
N ILE A 31 12.50 -8.91 -0.20
CA ILE A 31 13.16 -7.80 0.49
C ILE A 31 14.11 -8.37 1.54
N ILE A 32 15.40 -8.13 1.37
CA ILE A 32 16.44 -8.55 2.31
C ILE A 32 16.91 -7.34 3.13
N GLY A 33 16.83 -7.45 4.47
CA GLY A 33 17.31 -6.43 5.39
C GLY A 33 18.70 -6.74 5.92
N GLY A 34 19.51 -5.71 6.18
CA GLY A 34 20.85 -5.85 6.79
C GLY A 34 20.87 -6.22 8.28
N GLY A 35 19.75 -6.70 8.85
CA GLY A 35 19.61 -7.09 10.25
C GLY A 35 18.46 -8.08 10.44
N SER A 36 18.38 -8.71 11.62
CA SER A 36 17.59 -9.91 11.97
C SER A 36 16.07 -9.83 11.86
N ARG A 37 15.50 -8.83 11.18
CA ARG A 37 14.06 -8.74 10.91
C ARG A 37 13.80 -8.60 9.41
N VAL A 38 13.21 -9.67 8.88
CA VAL A 38 12.61 -9.77 7.55
C VAL A 38 11.26 -9.05 7.60
N ILE A 39 10.99 -8.12 6.67
CA ILE A 39 9.63 -7.64 6.44
C ILE A 39 8.99 -8.54 5.38
N ILE A 40 7.77 -8.97 5.68
CA ILE A 40 7.01 -10.05 5.08
C ILE A 40 6.70 -9.78 3.60
N THR A 41 7.00 -10.77 2.76
CA THR A 41 6.55 -10.87 1.37
C THR A 41 5.13 -11.45 1.31
N GLY A 42 4.28 -10.88 0.45
CA GLY A 42 3.00 -11.44 0.03
C GLY A 42 2.57 -10.78 -1.28
N ASP A 43 1.68 -11.43 -2.04
CA ASP A 43 1.14 -10.85 -3.26
C ASP A 43 0.46 -9.51 -2.95
N ALA A 44 0.61 -8.52 -3.84
CA ALA A 44 -0.11 -7.26 -3.73
C ALA A 44 -1.60 -7.51 -3.96
N TYR A 45 -2.34 -7.70 -2.87
CA TYR A 45 -3.78 -7.85 -2.93
C TYR A 45 -4.40 -6.49 -3.24
N ARG A 46 -5.05 -6.44 -4.39
CA ARG A 46 -6.07 -5.45 -4.69
C ARG A 46 -7.34 -5.84 -3.94
N ASP A 47 -7.97 -4.89 -3.25
CA ASP A 47 -9.37 -5.03 -2.89
C ASP A 47 -10.22 -5.08 -4.17
N ASN A 48 -10.73 -6.27 -4.46
CA ASN A 48 -11.49 -6.61 -5.66
C ASN A 48 -12.96 -6.92 -5.33
N GLY A 49 -13.45 -6.49 -4.16
CA GLY A 49 -14.84 -6.62 -3.80
C GLY A 49 -15.74 -6.03 -4.89
N THR A 50 -16.82 -6.72 -5.21
CA THR A 50 -17.77 -6.31 -6.26
C THR A 50 -19.03 -5.66 -5.68
N THR A 51 -19.18 -5.69 -4.35
CA THR A 51 -20.29 -5.09 -3.61
C THR A 51 -19.91 -3.75 -3.00
N THR A 52 -20.89 -2.90 -2.78
CA THR A 52 -20.69 -1.63 -2.05
C THR A 52 -20.38 -1.86 -0.58
N ASP A 53 -20.82 -2.95 0.03
CA ASP A 53 -20.53 -3.22 1.44
C ASP A 53 -19.18 -3.92 1.61
N VAL A 54 -18.41 -3.50 2.61
CA VAL A 54 -17.19 -4.17 3.08
C VAL A 54 -17.60 -5.18 4.15
N LEU A 55 -17.45 -6.47 3.82
CA LEU A 55 -17.76 -7.56 4.72
C LEU A 55 -16.61 -7.80 5.70
N SER A 56 -16.92 -8.33 6.89
CA SER A 56 -15.89 -8.68 7.88
C SER A 56 -14.95 -9.80 7.42
N THR A 57 -15.33 -10.54 6.38
CA THR A 57 -14.50 -11.55 5.74
C THR A 57 -13.56 -10.97 4.69
N ASP A 58 -13.78 -9.72 4.25
CA ASP A 58 -12.92 -9.09 3.25
C ASP A 58 -11.57 -8.76 3.88
N LEU A 59 -10.47 -9.06 3.19
CA LEU A 59 -9.12 -8.78 3.70
C LEU A 59 -8.91 -7.30 4.01
N ILE A 60 -9.56 -6.40 3.26
CA ILE A 60 -9.47 -4.97 3.53
C ILE A 60 -10.08 -4.59 4.89
N SER A 61 -11.09 -5.32 5.36
CA SER A 61 -11.69 -5.09 6.68
C SER A 61 -10.74 -5.37 7.85
N GLN A 62 -9.67 -6.14 7.59
CA GLN A 62 -8.67 -6.55 8.58
C GLN A 62 -7.45 -5.63 8.57
N LEU A 63 -7.37 -4.66 7.65
CA LEU A 63 -6.19 -3.81 7.46
C LEU A 63 -5.90 -2.91 8.67
N PHE A 64 -6.96 -2.48 9.37
CA PHE A 64 -6.86 -1.58 10.50
C PHE A 64 -7.51 -2.19 11.76
N PRO A 65 -6.86 -3.14 12.45
CA PRO A 65 -7.47 -3.89 13.54
C PRO A 65 -7.90 -3.02 14.73
N ASN A 66 -7.28 -1.84 14.88
CA ASN A 66 -7.55 -0.89 15.97
C ASN A 66 -8.19 0.43 15.48
N ALA A 67 -8.64 0.50 14.23
CA ALA A 67 -9.26 1.72 13.68
C ALA A 67 -10.76 1.52 13.42
N PRO A 68 -11.52 2.60 13.12
CA PRO A 68 -12.90 2.48 12.72
C PRO A 68 -13.07 1.49 11.57
N LYS A 69 -14.04 0.59 11.70
CA LYS A 69 -14.33 -0.44 10.70
C LYS A 69 -14.56 0.20 9.32
N LEU A 70 -13.95 -0.36 8.29
CA LEU A 70 -14.23 -0.01 6.91
C LEU A 70 -15.60 -0.59 6.54
N LEU A 71 -16.50 0.24 6.01
CA LEU A 71 -17.92 -0.12 5.84
C LEU A 71 -18.34 -0.22 4.38
N THR A 72 -17.92 0.75 3.55
CA THR A 72 -18.42 0.82 2.18
C THR A 72 -17.33 1.08 1.15
N ARG A 73 -17.60 0.67 -0.08
CA ARG A 73 -16.84 0.89 -1.30
C ARG A 73 -17.62 1.78 -2.24
N ASP A 74 -16.91 2.66 -2.91
CA ASP A 74 -17.37 3.45 -4.04
C ASP A 74 -16.36 3.25 -5.18
N PHE A 75 -16.87 2.79 -6.32
CA PHE A 75 -16.08 2.49 -7.52
C PHE A 75 -16.10 3.62 -8.55
N SER A 76 -16.65 4.79 -8.18
CA SER A 76 -16.64 5.96 -9.05
C SER A 76 -15.20 6.38 -9.38
N SER A 77 -14.96 6.60 -10.67
CA SER A 77 -13.66 7.04 -11.15
C SER A 77 -13.35 8.45 -10.66
N LYS A 78 -12.18 8.64 -10.05
CA LYS A 78 -11.64 9.95 -9.70
C LYS A 78 -10.12 9.90 -9.71
N VAL A 79 -9.51 11.04 -10.01
CA VAL A 79 -8.07 11.25 -9.87
C VAL A 79 -7.83 12.05 -8.60
N ILE A 80 -6.83 11.66 -7.83
CA ILE A 80 -6.37 12.40 -6.66
C ILE A 80 -4.93 12.84 -6.87
N GLU A 81 -4.56 13.97 -6.29
CA GLU A 81 -3.17 14.36 -6.10
C GLU A 81 -2.79 14.12 -4.64
N ILE A 82 -1.65 13.48 -4.41
CA ILE A 82 -1.13 13.23 -3.06
C ILE A 82 -0.43 14.50 -2.59
N THR A 83 -0.94 15.13 -1.54
CA THR A 83 -0.51 16.46 -1.10
C THR A 83 0.36 16.44 0.16
N GLY A 84 0.42 15.31 0.87
CA GLY A 84 1.17 15.21 2.12
C GLY A 84 1.84 13.86 2.35
N ASN A 85 2.68 13.82 3.40
CA ASN A 85 3.34 12.60 3.85
C ASN A 85 2.42 11.82 4.80
N GLU A 86 2.13 10.57 4.49
CA GLU A 86 1.31 9.69 5.32
C GLU A 86 1.77 8.24 5.28
N ASN A 87 1.27 7.44 6.22
CA ASN A 87 1.48 5.99 6.20
C ASN A 87 0.69 5.34 5.06
N VAL A 88 1.36 4.49 4.30
CA VAL A 88 0.80 3.75 3.17
C VAL A 88 0.65 2.29 3.56
N TYR A 89 -0.49 1.71 3.21
CA TYR A 89 -0.85 0.34 3.55
C TYR A 89 -1.17 -0.48 2.31
N GLN A 90 -1.06 -1.80 2.42
CA GLN A 90 -1.44 -2.76 1.39
C GLN A 90 -2.34 -3.84 1.99
N VAL A 91 -3.41 -4.20 1.27
CA VAL A 91 -4.38 -5.21 1.74
C VAL A 91 -3.67 -6.55 1.97
N GLY A 92 -4.00 -7.22 3.09
CA GLY A 92 -3.38 -8.49 3.48
C GLY A 92 -1.92 -8.41 3.96
N VAL A 93 -1.28 -7.24 3.86
CA VAL A 93 0.11 -7.03 4.28
C VAL A 93 0.21 -6.05 5.46
N GLY A 94 -0.54 -4.95 5.43
CA GLY A 94 -0.45 -3.89 6.42
C GLY A 94 0.44 -2.73 5.97
N TYR A 95 1.15 -2.11 6.92
CA TYR A 95 2.00 -0.94 6.66
C TYR A 95 3.20 -1.29 5.76
N VAL A 96 3.40 -0.51 4.69
CA VAL A 96 4.44 -0.75 3.68
C VAL A 96 5.38 0.44 3.45
N GLY A 97 5.16 1.57 4.13
CA GLY A 97 6.01 2.75 4.04
C GLY A 97 5.22 4.04 4.17
N THR A 98 5.81 5.14 3.72
CA THR A 98 5.12 6.44 3.63
C THR A 98 5.07 6.96 2.20
N THR A 99 4.13 7.87 1.90
CA THR A 99 4.03 8.50 0.58
C THR A 99 5.32 9.21 0.17
N ASP A 100 6.05 9.81 1.13
CA ASP A 100 7.38 10.39 0.89
C ASP A 100 8.43 9.32 0.54
N SER A 101 8.53 8.25 1.33
CA SER A 101 9.49 7.15 1.08
C SER A 101 9.27 6.43 -0.26
N LEU A 102 8.06 6.56 -0.82
CA LEU A 102 7.64 6.00 -2.10
C LEU A 102 7.65 7.03 -3.23
N ASN A 103 8.10 8.26 -2.98
CA ASN A 103 8.14 9.38 -3.94
C ASN A 103 6.78 9.69 -4.58
N LEU A 104 5.71 9.67 -3.78
CA LEU A 104 4.34 9.87 -4.26
C LEU A 104 3.80 11.30 -4.05
N ILE A 105 4.44 12.10 -3.21
CA ILE A 105 4.00 13.49 -2.95
C ILE A 105 4.05 14.30 -4.25
N GLY A 106 2.97 15.02 -4.54
CA GLY A 106 2.79 15.80 -5.78
C GLY A 106 2.38 14.96 -6.99
N THR A 107 2.30 13.64 -6.87
CA THR A 107 1.86 12.77 -7.98
C THR A 107 0.34 12.69 -8.05
N LYS A 108 -0.18 12.55 -9.29
CA LYS A 108 -1.60 12.27 -9.55
C LYS A 108 -1.82 10.78 -9.73
N GLN A 109 -2.80 10.22 -9.05
CA GLN A 109 -3.10 8.79 -9.05
C GLN A 109 -4.57 8.55 -9.36
N GLN A 110 -4.83 7.56 -10.20
CA GLN A 110 -6.19 7.09 -10.45
C GLN A 110 -6.67 6.29 -9.24
N VAL A 111 -7.81 6.68 -8.69
CA VAL A 111 -8.47 5.91 -7.63
C VAL A 111 -9.23 4.76 -8.27
N LEU A 112 -8.99 3.55 -7.74
CA LEU A 112 -9.71 2.33 -8.11
C LEU A 112 -10.94 2.13 -7.24
N THR A 113 -10.85 2.52 -5.97
CA THR A 113 -11.90 2.33 -4.97
C THR A 113 -11.74 3.39 -3.90
N THR A 114 -12.83 4.10 -3.60
CA THR A 114 -12.94 4.90 -2.37
C THR A 114 -13.57 4.03 -1.30
N ILE A 115 -12.98 3.99 -0.11
CA ILE A 115 -13.48 3.20 1.01
C ILE A 115 -13.87 4.16 2.13
N THR A 116 -15.06 4.00 2.69
CA THR A 116 -15.54 4.84 3.80
C THR A 116 -15.54 4.04 5.09
N ASN A 117 -15.00 4.64 6.16
CA ASN A 117 -14.98 4.05 7.49
C ASN A 117 -16.21 4.45 8.32
N ALA A 118 -16.42 3.80 9.45
CA ALA A 118 -17.54 4.07 10.35
C ALA A 118 -17.58 5.50 10.92
N GLY A 119 -16.46 6.22 10.91
CA GLY A 119 -16.36 7.62 11.31
C GLY A 119 -16.58 8.62 10.17
N GLY A 120 -16.92 8.15 8.96
CA GLY A 120 -17.09 8.99 7.77
C GLY A 120 -15.79 9.39 7.07
N GLY A 121 -14.64 8.93 7.55
CA GLY A 121 -13.35 9.14 6.90
C GLY A 121 -13.21 8.29 5.63
N HIS A 122 -12.48 8.81 4.64
CA HIS A 122 -12.28 8.14 3.37
C HIS A 122 -10.84 7.68 3.18
N ALA A 123 -10.67 6.50 2.59
CA ALA A 123 -9.40 6.02 2.09
C ALA A 123 -9.51 5.70 0.59
N TYR A 124 -8.41 5.79 -0.13
CA TYR A 124 -8.33 5.52 -1.55
C TYR A 124 -7.43 4.33 -1.82
N GLN A 125 -7.93 3.39 -2.62
CA GLN A 125 -7.11 2.37 -3.25
C GLN A 125 -6.56 2.91 -4.58
N ILE A 126 -5.24 2.94 -4.71
CA ILE A 126 -4.52 3.34 -5.93
C ILE A 126 -3.63 2.19 -6.42
N HIS A 127 -3.25 2.23 -7.69
CA HIS A 127 -2.28 1.29 -8.28
C HIS A 127 -1.04 2.05 -8.74
N VAL A 128 0.12 1.72 -8.18
CA VAL A 128 1.40 2.36 -8.49
C VAL A 128 2.41 1.27 -8.81
N GLY A 129 2.92 1.27 -10.04
CA GLY A 129 3.83 0.24 -10.52
C GLY A 129 3.13 -1.12 -10.54
N ASP A 130 3.62 -2.06 -9.73
CA ASP A 130 3.09 -3.41 -9.54
C ASP A 130 2.36 -3.60 -8.20
N ARG A 131 2.05 -2.51 -7.47
CA ARG A 131 1.46 -2.56 -6.12
C ARG A 131 0.18 -1.76 -6.00
N TYR A 132 -0.64 -2.20 -5.06
CA TYR A 132 -1.86 -1.52 -4.64
C TYR A 132 -1.67 -0.91 -3.26
N PHE A 133 -2.06 0.35 -3.13
CA PHE A 133 -1.88 1.12 -1.90
C PHE A 133 -3.20 1.68 -1.40
N ILE A 134 -3.36 1.68 -0.09
CA ILE A 134 -4.43 2.34 0.66
C ILE A 134 -3.84 3.58 1.33
N ILE A 135 -4.43 4.73 1.04
CA ILE A 135 -4.04 6.05 1.56
C ILE A 135 -5.27 6.82 2.04
N TRP A 136 -5.14 7.67 3.06
CA TRP A 136 -6.26 8.42 3.64
C TRP A 136 -6.50 9.73 2.89
N SER A 137 -7.77 10.15 2.81
CA SER A 137 -8.15 11.34 2.07
C SER A 137 -7.54 12.63 2.60
N ASP A 138 -7.20 12.68 3.89
CA ASP A 138 -6.68 13.87 4.58
C ASP A 138 -5.35 14.39 3.98
N PHE A 139 -4.61 13.54 3.27
CA PHE A 139 -3.33 13.86 2.64
C PHE A 139 -3.42 13.89 1.12
N THR A 140 -4.63 14.11 0.60
CA THR A 140 -4.90 14.14 -0.84
C THR A 140 -5.87 15.25 -1.18
N LYS A 141 -5.97 15.58 -2.48
CA LYS A 141 -7.07 16.38 -3.02
C LYS A 141 -7.58 15.75 -4.30
N VAL A 142 -8.88 15.88 -4.58
CA VAL A 142 -9.42 15.51 -5.89
C VAL A 142 -8.78 16.41 -6.93
N ALA A 143 -8.15 15.80 -7.93
CA ALA A 143 -7.58 16.50 -9.06
C ALA A 143 -8.67 16.73 -10.11
N SER A 144 -8.87 17.98 -10.48
CA SER A 144 -9.59 18.40 -11.69
C SER A 144 -8.76 18.17 -12.94
#